data_AF-A0A2V8QQJ7-F1
#
_entry.id   AF-A0A2V8QQJ7-F1
#
_cell.length_a   1.000
_cell.length_b   1.000
_cell.length_c   1.000
_cell.angle_alpha   90.00
_cell.angle_beta   90.00
_cell.angle_gamma   90.00
#
_symmetry.space_group_name_H-M   'P 1'
#
loop_
_entity.id
_entity.type
_entity.pdbx_description
1 polymer ?
#
loop_
_entity_poly.entity_id
_entity_poly.type
_entity_poly.pdbx_seq_one_letter_code
_entity_poly.pdbx_strand_id
1 'polypeptide(L)'
;LVALAVAFCFLLAWAASLVGLAPIIGAFAAGLVLDEVHFESFARRGEQTLTALLAPVSALLVPVFFVLTGLRVDLRAFGRVGVIGFALLLTAAAVAGKLACSLGVTGRGTNRLAVGLGMIPRGEVSLIFAGLGATLALPTQGGAEAPVVNAATFGAVVIMVVVTTLVTPPALKWALRREPRGETMKSERGTMN
;
A
#
# COMPACT_ATOMS: atom_id res chain seq x y z
N LEU A 1 9.93 4.09 -26.79
CA LEU A 1 10.25 3.87 -25.36
C LEU A 1 9.02 3.52 -24.55
N VAL A 2 8.04 4.42 -24.41
CA VAL A 2 6.78 4.13 -23.67
C VAL A 2 6.09 2.86 -24.18
N ALA A 3 5.96 2.70 -25.50
CA ALA A 3 5.36 1.49 -26.08
C ALA A 3 6.11 0.20 -25.69
N LEU A 4 7.45 0.23 -25.66
CA LEU A 4 8.26 -0.93 -25.26
C LEU A 4 8.11 -1.21 -23.76
N ALA A 5 8.09 -0.16 -22.94
CA ALA A 5 7.89 -0.28 -21.50
C ALA A 5 6.50 -0.84 -21.15
N VAL A 6 5.46 -0.35 -21.84
CA VAL A 6 4.09 -0.84 -21.69
C VAL A 6 3.97 -2.28 -22.21
N ALA A 7 4.59 -2.60 -23.35
CA ALA A 7 4.61 -3.97 -23.87
C ALA A 7 5.29 -4.94 -22.90
N PHE A 8 6.42 -4.54 -22.31
CA PHE A 8 7.13 -5.34 -21.30
C PHE A 8 6.31 -5.50 -20.01
N CYS A 9 5.63 -4.43 -19.56
CA CYS A 9 4.70 -4.48 -18.44
C CYS A 9 3.57 -5.51 -18.70
N PHE A 10 2.94 -5.46 -19.88
CA PHE A 10 1.91 -6.43 -20.24
C PHE A 10 2.44 -7.85 -20.39
N LEU A 11 3.66 -8.02 -20.90
CA LEU A 11 4.28 -9.34 -21.03
C LEU A 11 4.49 -9.99 -19.66
N LEU A 12 4.99 -9.24 -18.67
CA LEU A 12 5.19 -9.75 -17.31
C LEU A 12 3.87 -9.90 -16.55
N ALA A 13 2.89 -9.02 -16.76
CA ALA A 13 1.54 -9.19 -16.21
C ALA A 13 0.87 -10.47 -16.76
N TRP A 14 1.04 -10.75 -18.05
CA TRP A 14 0.58 -11.98 -18.68
C TRP A 14 1.34 -13.20 -18.15
N ALA A 15 2.67 -13.14 -18.04
CA ALA A 15 3.47 -14.20 -17.46
C ALA A 15 3.06 -14.52 -16.00
N ALA A 16 2.77 -13.49 -15.19
CA ALA A 16 2.25 -13.69 -13.83
C ALA A 16 0.92 -14.45 -13.83
N SER A 17 0.03 -14.13 -14.79
CA SER A 17 -1.24 -14.84 -14.92
C SER A 17 -1.09 -16.33 -15.28
N LEU A 18 -0.06 -16.70 -16.06
CA LEU A 18 0.22 -18.11 -16.42
C LEU A 18 0.63 -18.95 -15.20
N VAL A 19 1.29 -18.32 -14.22
CA VAL A 19 1.73 -18.97 -12.98
C VAL A 19 0.62 -18.93 -11.90
N GLY A 20 -0.57 -18.41 -12.23
CA GLY A 20 -1.70 -18.29 -11.31
C GLY A 20 -1.56 -17.12 -10.31
N LEU A 21 -0.62 -16.20 -10.55
CA LEU A 21 -0.48 -14.97 -9.77
C LEU A 21 -1.37 -13.87 -10.33
N ALA A 22 -1.70 -12.90 -9.47
CA ALA A 22 -2.41 -11.71 -9.92
C ALA A 22 -1.55 -10.91 -10.92
N PRO A 23 -2.10 -10.45 -12.06
CA PRO A 23 -1.36 -9.69 -13.08
C PRO A 23 -0.64 -8.44 -12.55
N ILE A 24 -1.17 -7.82 -11.48
CA ILE A 24 -0.54 -6.67 -10.83
C ILE A 24 0.86 -6.97 -10.29
N ILE A 25 1.11 -8.21 -9.85
CA ILE A 25 2.44 -8.62 -9.35
C ILE A 25 3.44 -8.59 -10.50
N GLY A 26 3.04 -9.05 -11.69
CA GLY A 26 3.86 -8.98 -12.90
C GLY A 26 4.10 -7.54 -13.35
N ALA A 27 3.08 -6.69 -13.32
CA ALA A 27 3.23 -5.26 -13.64
C ALA A 27 4.17 -4.54 -12.66
N PHE A 28 4.10 -4.86 -11.35
CA PHE A 28 5.00 -4.32 -10.34
C PHE A 28 6.45 -4.77 -10.56
N ALA A 29 6.66 -6.06 -10.83
CA ALA A 29 7.99 -6.60 -11.16
C ALA A 29 8.57 -5.94 -12.42
N ALA A 30 7.73 -5.71 -13.45
CA ALA A 30 8.14 -4.98 -14.65
C ALA A 30 8.62 -3.57 -14.32
N GLY A 31 7.90 -2.86 -13.44
CA GLY A 31 8.29 -1.54 -12.96
C GLY A 31 9.66 -1.55 -12.27
N LEU A 32 9.92 -2.50 -11.36
CA LEU A 32 11.21 -2.63 -10.66
C LEU A 32 12.38 -2.84 -11.63
N VAL A 33 12.21 -3.75 -12.60
CA VAL A 33 13.25 -4.02 -13.61
C VAL A 33 13.48 -2.80 -14.51
N LEU A 34 12.40 -2.11 -14.90
CA LEU A 34 12.52 -0.93 -15.76
C LEU A 34 13.16 0.25 -15.04
N ASP A 35 12.89 0.44 -13.76
CA ASP A 35 13.45 1.51 -12.96
C ASP A 35 14.98 1.40 -12.92
N GLU A 36 15.53 0.23 -12.58
CA GLU A 36 16.98 -0.01 -12.56
C GLU A 36 17.65 0.24 -13.92
N VAL A 37 17.08 -0.29 -15.01
CA VAL A 37 17.69 -0.21 -16.36
C VAL A 37 17.57 1.18 -16.99
N HIS A 38 16.48 1.91 -16.73
CA HIS A 38 16.28 3.24 -17.28
C HIS A 38 17.01 4.32 -16.49
N PHE A 39 17.21 4.14 -15.17
CA PHE A 39 17.95 5.11 -14.36
C PHE A 39 19.40 5.27 -14.83
N GLU A 40 20.10 4.17 -15.14
CA GLU A 40 21.49 4.24 -15.63
C GLU A 40 21.61 4.74 -17.08
N SER A 41 20.69 4.31 -17.95
CA SER A 41 20.76 4.57 -19.39
C SER A 41 20.39 6.01 -19.77
N PHE A 42 19.42 6.60 -19.07
CA PHE A 42 18.87 7.93 -19.39
C PHE A 42 19.56 9.07 -18.65
N ALA A 43 20.07 8.84 -17.44
CA ALA A 43 20.86 9.84 -16.71
C ALA A 43 22.10 10.30 -17.52
N ARG A 44 22.63 9.45 -18.40
CA ARG A 44 23.72 9.78 -19.33
C ARG A 44 23.30 10.56 -20.58
N ARG A 45 22.02 10.59 -20.94
CA ARG A 45 21.52 11.13 -22.23
C ARG A 45 20.64 12.37 -22.11
N GLY A 46 20.25 12.79 -20.90
CA GLY A 46 19.47 14.02 -20.67
C GLY A 46 18.02 13.97 -21.18
N GLU A 47 17.50 12.78 -21.48
CA GLU A 47 16.14 12.56 -21.97
C GLU A 47 15.13 12.41 -20.81
N GLN A 48 13.83 12.67 -21.09
CA GLN A 48 12.77 12.56 -20.08
C GLN A 48 12.64 11.13 -19.55
N THR A 49 12.49 10.99 -18.23
CA THR A 49 12.34 9.69 -17.57
C THR A 49 11.01 9.03 -17.97
N LEU A 50 10.99 7.69 -17.98
CA LEU A 50 9.76 6.91 -18.16
C LEU A 50 8.64 7.37 -17.21
N THR A 51 8.99 7.73 -15.99
CA THR A 51 8.06 8.25 -14.98
C THR A 51 7.36 9.52 -15.47
N ALA A 52 8.07 10.46 -16.08
CA ALA A 52 7.48 11.68 -16.64
C ALA A 52 6.54 11.37 -17.81
N LEU A 53 6.92 10.40 -18.65
CA LEU A 53 6.11 9.98 -19.81
C LEU A 53 4.85 9.21 -19.39
N LEU A 54 4.89 8.47 -18.28
CA LEU A 54 3.75 7.72 -17.72
C LEU A 54 2.88 8.56 -16.77
N ALA A 55 3.37 9.71 -16.30
CA ALA A 55 2.66 10.58 -15.38
C ALA A 55 1.23 10.94 -15.85
N PRO A 56 0.97 11.32 -17.13
CA PRO A 56 -0.38 11.63 -17.59
C PRO A 56 -1.33 10.43 -17.51
N VAL A 57 -0.82 9.23 -17.81
CA VAL A 57 -1.60 7.99 -17.75
C VAL A 57 -1.96 7.67 -16.31
N SER A 58 -1.00 7.76 -15.38
CA SER A 58 -1.26 7.55 -13.96
C SER A 58 -2.21 8.60 -13.36
N ALA A 59 -2.08 9.86 -13.77
CA ALA A 59 -2.94 10.96 -13.32
C ALA A 59 -4.41 10.76 -13.70
N LEU A 60 -4.68 10.02 -14.79
CA LEU A 60 -6.03 9.65 -15.21
C LEU A 60 -6.50 8.33 -14.59
N LEU A 61 -5.65 7.29 -14.62
CA LEU A 61 -6.03 5.94 -14.17
C LEU A 61 -6.19 5.84 -12.65
N VAL A 62 -5.37 6.54 -11.87
CA VAL A 62 -5.41 6.47 -10.40
C VAL A 62 -6.74 6.99 -9.85
N PRO A 63 -7.23 8.20 -10.21
CA PRO A 63 -8.55 8.66 -9.78
C PRO A 63 -9.69 7.73 -10.22
N VAL A 64 -9.66 7.23 -11.46
CA VAL A 64 -10.67 6.30 -11.97
C VAL A 64 -10.67 5.00 -11.15
N PHE A 65 -9.50 4.46 -10.84
CA PHE A 65 -9.36 3.28 -9.98
C PHE A 65 -9.98 3.50 -8.60
N PHE A 66 -9.68 4.64 -7.97
CA PHE A 66 -10.23 4.97 -6.65
C PHE A 66 -11.75 5.18 -6.68
N VAL A 67 -12.29 5.84 -7.71
CA VAL A 67 -13.73 6.00 -7.88
C VAL A 67 -14.41 4.65 -8.07
N LEU A 68 -13.93 3.81 -8.98
CA LEU A 68 -14.51 2.48 -9.23
C LEU A 68 -14.45 1.58 -8.00
N THR A 69 -13.33 1.62 -7.27
CA THR A 69 -13.17 0.86 -6.03
C THR A 69 -14.12 1.37 -4.94
N GLY A 70 -14.27 2.70 -4.82
CA GLY A 70 -15.22 3.33 -3.90
C GLY A 70 -16.67 2.99 -4.23
N LEU A 71 -17.04 2.92 -5.52
CA LEU A 71 -18.38 2.52 -5.95
C LEU A 71 -18.72 1.06 -5.62
N ARG A 72 -17.72 0.18 -5.48
CA ARG A 72 -17.92 -1.22 -5.06
C ARG A 72 -18.14 -1.38 -3.56
N VAL A 73 -17.95 -0.32 -2.77
CA VAL A 73 -18.15 -0.38 -1.32
C VAL A 73 -19.64 -0.45 -1.02
N ASP A 74 -20.08 -1.58 -0.46
CA ASP A 74 -21.45 -1.72 0.02
C ASP A 74 -21.63 -0.97 1.34
N LEU A 75 -22.25 0.21 1.28
CA LEU A 75 -22.55 1.02 2.47
C LEU A 75 -23.49 0.31 3.46
N ARG A 76 -24.27 -0.69 3.00
CA ARG A 76 -25.12 -1.49 3.89
C ARG A 76 -24.28 -2.35 4.84
N ALA A 77 -23.04 -2.65 4.47
CA ALA A 77 -22.11 -3.36 5.32
C ALA A 77 -21.79 -2.56 6.60
N PHE A 78 -21.85 -1.23 6.57
CA PHE A 78 -21.66 -0.38 7.75
C PHE A 78 -22.80 -0.49 8.76
N GLY A 79 -24.00 -0.87 8.34
CA GLY A 79 -25.15 -1.07 9.25
C GLY A 79 -25.16 -2.44 9.93
N ARG A 80 -24.31 -3.38 9.48
CA ARG A 80 -24.26 -4.74 10.03
C ARG A 80 -23.23 -4.81 11.14
N VAL A 81 -23.70 -5.02 12.37
CA VAL A 81 -22.86 -5.14 13.58
C VAL A 81 -21.74 -6.18 13.41
N GLY A 82 -22.03 -7.31 12.74
CA GLY A 82 -21.01 -8.34 12.46
C GLY A 82 -19.86 -7.85 11.57
N VAL A 83 -20.13 -6.98 10.59
CA VAL A 83 -19.09 -6.41 9.72
C VAL A 83 -18.26 -5.38 10.47
N ILE A 84 -18.90 -4.53 11.28
CA ILE A 84 -18.20 -3.54 12.11
C ILE A 84 -17.28 -4.26 13.11
N GLY A 85 -17.78 -5.31 13.78
CA GLY A 85 -16.97 -6.10 14.70
C GLY A 85 -15.75 -6.72 14.02
N PHE A 86 -15.94 -7.27 12.81
CA PHE A 86 -14.85 -7.82 12.01
C PHE A 86 -13.86 -6.73 11.55
N ALA A 87 -14.35 -5.56 11.11
CA ALA A 87 -13.51 -4.43 10.73
C ALA A 87 -12.67 -3.91 11.91
N LEU A 88 -13.27 -3.85 13.10
CA LEU A 88 -12.58 -3.45 14.32
C LEU A 88 -11.50 -4.45 14.72
N LEU A 89 -11.81 -5.75 14.63
CA LEU A 89 -10.83 -6.82 14.85
C LEU A 89 -9.65 -6.72 13.87
N LEU A 90 -9.94 -6.57 12.57
CA LEU A 90 -8.92 -6.40 11.53
C LEU A 90 -8.06 -5.15 11.77
N THR A 91 -8.68 -4.04 12.18
CA THR A 91 -7.99 -2.80 12.50
C THR A 91 -7.07 -2.98 13.72
N ALA A 92 -7.58 -3.60 14.79
CA ALA A 92 -6.79 -3.88 15.99
C ALA A 92 -5.60 -4.80 15.66
N ALA A 93 -5.81 -5.86 14.89
CA ALA A 93 -4.75 -6.77 14.43
C ALA A 93 -3.72 -6.04 13.56
N ALA A 94 -4.16 -5.18 12.63
CA ALA A 94 -3.27 -4.39 11.78
C ALA A 94 -2.39 -3.44 12.59
N VAL A 95 -2.97 -2.72 13.55
CA VAL A 95 -2.26 -1.79 14.44
C VAL A 95 -1.29 -2.56 15.34
N ALA A 96 -1.75 -3.60 16.03
CA ALA A 96 -0.93 -4.39 16.93
C ALA A 96 0.25 -5.06 16.21
N GLY A 97 0.02 -5.63 15.03
CA GLY A 97 1.08 -6.23 14.22
C GLY A 97 2.15 -5.22 13.81
N LYS A 98 1.76 -4.00 13.39
CA LYS A 98 2.72 -2.95 13.02
C LYS A 98 3.46 -2.37 14.21
N LEU A 99 2.79 -2.23 15.36
CA LEU A 99 3.45 -1.85 16.61
C LEU A 99 4.42 -2.92 17.09
N ALA A 100 4.11 -4.21 16.94
CA ALA A 100 5.03 -5.29 17.26
C ALA A 100 6.30 -5.25 16.39
N CYS A 101 6.15 -5.00 15.08
CA CYS A 101 7.30 -4.83 14.19
C CYS A 101 8.22 -3.67 14.61
N SER A 102 7.67 -2.62 15.24
CA SER A 102 8.48 -1.48 15.71
C SER A 102 9.49 -1.85 16.81
N LEU A 103 9.27 -2.96 17.52
CA LEU A 103 10.22 -3.48 18.52
C LEU A 103 11.52 -3.98 17.88
N GLY A 104 11.49 -4.36 16.60
CA GLY A 104 12.66 -4.78 15.83
C GLY A 104 13.59 -3.64 15.40
N VAL A 105 13.20 -2.38 15.62
CA VAL A 105 14.02 -1.22 15.26
C VAL A 105 15.11 -1.02 16.33
N THR A 106 16.36 -1.37 16.02
CA THR A 106 17.52 -1.28 16.93
C THR A 106 18.41 -0.04 16.73
N GLY A 107 17.98 0.92 15.89
CA GLY A 107 18.70 2.17 15.66
C GLY A 107 18.70 3.09 16.89
N ARG A 108 19.87 3.64 17.25
CA ARG A 108 20.00 4.69 18.27
C ARG A 108 19.38 6.00 17.75
N GLY A 109 18.58 6.68 18.58
CA GLY A 109 17.93 7.96 18.23
C GLY A 109 16.67 7.84 17.38
N THR A 110 16.11 6.63 17.18
CA THR A 110 14.87 6.45 16.41
C THR A 110 13.67 6.25 17.32
N ASN A 111 12.64 7.10 17.18
CA ASN A 111 11.35 6.89 17.84
C ASN A 111 10.61 5.66 17.27
N ARG A 112 10.76 4.52 17.95
CA ARG A 112 10.09 3.26 17.62
C ARG A 112 8.58 3.42 17.45
N LEU A 113 7.93 4.20 18.31
CA LEU A 113 6.48 4.44 18.22
C LEU A 113 6.13 5.23 16.96
N ALA A 114 6.92 6.24 16.60
CA ALA A 114 6.70 6.98 15.36
C ALA A 114 6.88 6.08 14.12
N VAL A 115 7.88 5.19 14.12
CA VAL A 115 8.06 4.20 13.04
C VAL A 115 6.87 3.25 12.96
N GLY A 116 6.46 2.67 14.09
CA GLY A 116 5.32 1.76 14.14
C GLY A 116 4.03 2.41 13.64
N LEU A 117 3.73 3.63 14.12
CA LEU A 117 2.57 4.41 13.70
C LEU A 117 2.64 4.81 12.22
N GLY A 118 3.83 5.16 11.71
CA GLY A 118 4.04 5.47 10.30
C GLY A 118 3.82 4.29 9.36
N MET A 119 3.89 3.05 9.86
CA MET A 119 3.65 1.83 9.09
C MET A 119 2.22 1.29 9.19
N ILE A 120 1.36 1.89 10.01
CA ILE A 120 -0.06 1.54 10.14
C ILE A 120 -0.89 1.80 8.88
N PRO A 121 -0.78 2.96 8.19
CA PRO A 121 -1.75 3.32 7.16
C PRO A 121 -1.67 2.31 6.03
N ARG A 122 -2.82 1.75 5.68
CA ARG A 122 -2.97 0.83 4.56
C ARG A 122 -3.43 1.63 3.35
N GLY A 123 -2.74 1.44 2.23
CA GLY A 123 -2.99 2.21 1.03
C GLY A 123 -3.81 1.47 -0.02
N GLU A 124 -3.74 2.03 -1.23
CA GLU A 124 -4.34 1.54 -2.47
C GLU A 124 -4.10 0.04 -2.73
N VAL A 125 -2.89 -0.45 -2.46
CA VAL A 125 -2.51 -1.85 -2.69
C VAL A 125 -3.44 -2.82 -1.94
N SER A 126 -3.85 -2.48 -0.71
CA SER A 126 -4.76 -3.33 0.06
C SER A 126 -6.15 -3.41 -0.58
N LEU A 127 -6.63 -2.31 -1.17
CA LEU A 127 -7.91 -2.27 -1.88
C LEU A 127 -7.84 -3.01 -3.21
N ILE A 128 -6.71 -2.97 -3.91
CA ILE A 128 -6.51 -3.74 -5.14
C ILE A 128 -6.62 -5.23 -4.84
N PHE A 129 -5.92 -5.73 -3.82
CA PHE A 129 -6.00 -7.14 -3.44
C PHE A 129 -7.40 -7.55 -2.96
N ALA A 130 -8.11 -6.69 -2.21
CA ALA A 130 -9.49 -6.95 -1.82
C ALA A 130 -10.41 -7.05 -3.04
N GLY A 131 -10.23 -6.17 -4.04
CA GLY A 131 -10.99 -6.19 -5.29
C GLY A 131 -10.72 -7.45 -6.12
N LEU A 132 -9.45 -7.83 -6.25
CA LEU A 132 -9.06 -9.07 -6.94
C LEU A 132 -9.61 -10.30 -6.21
N GLY A 133 -9.52 -10.36 -4.88
CA GLY A 133 -10.09 -11.44 -4.09
C GLY A 133 -11.61 -11.56 -4.23
N ALA A 134 -12.31 -10.47 -4.54
CA ALA A 134 -13.75 -10.53 -4.82
C ALA A 134 -14.06 -11.10 -6.22
N THR A 135 -13.11 -11.02 -7.16
CA THR A 135 -13.23 -11.62 -8.50
C THR A 135 -12.72 -13.06 -8.57
N LEU A 136 -11.83 -13.44 -7.66
CA LEU A 136 -11.32 -14.80 -7.57
C LEU A 136 -12.36 -15.67 -6.84
N ALA A 137 -12.87 -16.68 -7.52
CA ALA A 137 -13.70 -17.72 -6.92
C ALA A 137 -12.83 -18.95 -6.67
N LEU A 138 -12.95 -19.53 -5.47
CA LEU A 138 -12.34 -20.83 -5.21
C LEU A 138 -13.36 -21.92 -5.59
N PRO A 139 -12.93 -22.99 -6.29
CA PRO A 139 -13.74 -24.19 -6.43
C PRO A 139 -13.89 -24.81 -5.03
N THR A 140 -14.95 -24.41 -4.33
CA THR A 140 -15.27 -24.95 -3.01
C THR A 140 -15.82 -26.37 -3.20
N GLN A 141 -15.50 -27.29 -2.28
CA GLN A 141 -15.93 -28.69 -2.30
C GLN A 141 -17.45 -28.87 -2.04
N GLY A 142 -18.28 -28.21 -2.85
CA GLY A 142 -19.74 -28.22 -2.74
C GLY A 142 -20.47 -27.56 -3.92
N GLY A 143 -19.79 -27.20 -5.02
CA GLY A 143 -20.42 -26.70 -6.24
C GLY A 143 -20.90 -25.24 -6.22
N ALA A 144 -20.76 -24.53 -5.09
CA ALA A 144 -21.01 -23.10 -5.01
C ALA A 144 -19.72 -22.30 -5.25
N GLU A 145 -19.68 -21.51 -6.32
CA GLU A 145 -18.62 -20.55 -6.60
C GLU A 145 -18.73 -19.36 -5.62
N ALA A 146 -18.14 -19.50 -4.43
CA ALA A 146 -18.04 -18.41 -3.49
C ALA A 146 -16.77 -17.59 -3.77
N PRO A 147 -16.87 -16.25 -3.88
CA PRO A 147 -15.69 -15.40 -4.01
C PRO A 147 -14.83 -15.49 -2.75
N VAL A 148 -13.50 -15.46 -2.92
CA VAL A 148 -12.52 -15.48 -1.81
C VAL A 148 -12.78 -14.34 -0.83
N VAL A 149 -13.14 -13.18 -1.38
CA VAL A 149 -13.54 -12.00 -0.60
C VAL A 149 -15.00 -11.71 -0.86
N ASN A 150 -15.86 -12.05 0.11
CA ASN A 150 -17.27 -11.68 0.06
C ASN A 150 -17.49 -10.18 0.34
N ALA A 151 -18.71 -9.69 0.08
CA ALA A 151 -19.05 -8.27 0.27
C ALA A 151 -18.84 -7.76 1.72
N ALA A 152 -19.04 -8.63 2.72
CA ALA A 152 -18.83 -8.28 4.13
C ALA A 152 -17.34 -8.07 4.44
N THR A 153 -16.47 -8.98 3.99
CA THR A 153 -15.01 -8.87 4.12
C THR A 153 -14.49 -7.68 3.33
N PHE A 154 -14.99 -7.45 2.12
CA PHE A 154 -14.61 -6.28 1.32
C PHE A 154 -14.94 -4.97 2.06
N GLY A 155 -16.17 -4.84 2.55
CA GLY A 155 -16.59 -3.69 3.35
C GLY A 155 -15.74 -3.50 4.61
N ALA A 156 -15.43 -4.58 5.34
CA ALA A 156 -14.58 -4.52 6.52
C ALA A 156 -13.14 -4.07 6.21
N VAL A 157 -12.55 -4.55 5.11
CA VAL A 157 -11.22 -4.13 4.66
C VAL A 157 -11.21 -2.65 4.28
N VAL A 158 -12.25 -2.18 3.58
CA VAL A 158 -12.39 -0.75 3.22
C VAL A 158 -12.48 0.11 4.47
N ILE A 159 -13.31 -0.27 5.45
CA ILE A 159 -13.42 0.45 6.73
C ILE A 159 -12.05 0.51 7.42
N MET A 160 -11.36 -0.62 7.52
CA MET A 160 -10.02 -0.69 8.13
C MET A 160 -9.03 0.23 7.40
N VAL A 161 -9.01 0.23 6.06
CA VAL A 161 -8.14 1.11 5.25
C VAL A 161 -8.44 2.58 5.51
N VAL A 162 -9.70 2.98 5.49
CA VAL A 162 -10.11 4.38 5.74
C VAL A 162 -9.74 4.80 7.16
N VAL A 163 -10.08 4.00 8.16
CA VAL A 163 -9.82 4.30 9.58
C VAL A 163 -8.31 4.41 9.84
N THR A 164 -7.52 3.42 9.41
CA THR A 164 -6.06 3.43 9.60
C THR A 164 -5.39 4.61 8.89
N THR A 165 -5.86 4.99 7.70
CA THR A 165 -5.33 6.12 6.93
C THR A 165 -5.67 7.46 7.58
N LEU A 166 -6.89 7.66 8.08
CA LEU A 166 -7.30 8.91 8.72
C LEU A 166 -6.71 9.09 10.12
N VAL A 167 -6.54 8.00 10.88
CA VAL A 167 -6.00 8.03 12.25
C VAL A 167 -4.47 8.19 12.26
N THR A 168 -3.77 7.74 11.22
CA THR A 168 -2.30 7.79 11.21
C THR A 168 -1.72 9.20 11.29
N PRO A 169 -2.10 10.19 10.44
CA PRO A 169 -1.52 11.53 10.49
C PRO A 169 -1.58 12.22 11.86
N PRO A 170 -2.73 12.24 12.58
CA PRO A 170 -2.76 12.82 13.92
C PRO A 170 -1.95 12.00 14.94
N ALA A 171 -1.98 10.66 14.86
CA ALA A 171 -1.20 9.80 15.75
C ALA A 171 0.31 9.99 15.55
N LEU A 172 0.77 10.08 14.31
CA LEU A 172 2.17 10.29 13.96
C LEU A 172 2.64 11.68 14.38
N LYS A 173 1.84 12.72 14.14
CA LYS A 173 2.13 14.09 14.60
C LYS A 173 2.29 14.16 16.11
N TRP A 174 1.47 13.42 16.85
CA TRP A 174 1.58 13.32 18.31
C TRP A 174 2.84 12.55 18.75
N ALA A 175 3.16 11.44 18.09
CA ALA A 175 4.35 10.65 18.42
C ALA A 175 5.66 11.40 18.15
N LEU A 176 5.73 12.15 17.05
CA LEU A 176 6.90 12.97 16.70
C LEU A 176 7.05 14.18 17.64
N ARG A 177 5.96 14.76 18.14
CA ARG A 177 6.01 15.85 19.14
C ARG A 177 6.52 15.41 20.51
N ARG A 178 6.53 14.11 20.79
CA ARG A 178 7.03 13.55 22.05
C ARG A 178 8.53 13.30 22.07
N GLU A 179 9.23 13.46 20.94
CA GLU A 179 10.70 13.47 20.98
C GLU A 179 11.21 14.76 21.61
N PRO A 180 12.04 14.69 22.67
CA PRO A 180 12.76 15.85 23.15
C PRO A 180 13.64 16.35 22.02
N ARG A 181 13.52 17.64 21.73
CA ARG A 181 14.33 18.44 20.82
C ARG A 181 15.79 18.57 21.37
N GLY A 182 16.44 17.45 21.65
CA GLY A 182 17.54 17.35 22.63
C GLY A 182 18.94 17.04 22.08
N GLU A 183 19.11 16.65 20.82
CA GLU A 183 20.44 16.22 20.32
C GLU A 183 21.09 17.17 19.30
N THR A 184 20.38 18.16 18.76
CA THR A 184 20.98 19.07 17.77
C THR A 184 21.90 20.15 18.37
N MET A 185 22.00 20.26 19.70
CA MET A 185 22.76 21.35 20.36
C MET A 185 24.04 20.90 21.08
N LYS A 186 24.40 19.60 21.05
CA LYS A 186 25.64 19.10 21.70
C LYS A 186 26.83 18.96 20.75
N SER A 187 26.63 18.97 19.43
CA SER A 187 27.73 18.80 18.47
C SER A 187 28.53 20.09 18.21
N GLU A 188 27.98 21.28 18.45
CA GLU A 188 28.70 22.54 18.21
C GLU A 188 29.58 23.00 19.38
N ARG A 189 29.47 22.36 20.55
CA ARG A 189 30.24 22.74 21.75
C ARG A 189 31.48 21.85 22.01
N GLY A 190 31.67 20.81 21.20
CA GLY A 190 32.80 19.87 21.30
C GLY A 190 34.00 20.21 20.41
N THR A 191 33.88 21.20 19.52
CA THR A 191 34.95 21.65 18.61
C THR A 191 35.60 22.96 19.04
N MET A 192 35.30 23.44 20.26
CA MET A 192 35.76 24.74 20.76
C MET A 192 36.48 24.65 22.11
N ASN A 193 37.16 23.53 22.38
CA ASN A 193 38.15 23.39 23.45
C ASN A 193 39.43 22.76 22.90
#